data_AF-A0A6B1KG85-F1
#
_entry.id   AF-A0A6B1KG85-F1
#
_cell.length_a   1.000
_cell.length_b   1.000
_cell.length_c   1.000
_cell.angle_alpha   90.00
_cell.angle_beta   90.00
_cell.angle_gamma   90.00
#
_symmetry.space_group_name_H-M   'P 1'
#
loop_
_entity.id
_entity.type
_entity.pdbx_description
1 polymer ?
#
loop_
_entity_poly.entity_id
_entity_poly.type
_entity_poly.pdbx_seq_one_letter_code
_entity_poly.pdbx_strand_id
1 'polypeptide(L)'
;MSDLYAVDLALDLSPTVPEAVLAHLRRHMEGDSADDGNGEAEWPDFVPLLADRGPAWRIGGLLTGQLFQTADHWSLTARQEIHAECLPDLVALVEMLAFNAKTDGVIGQVRFYEDEIPELLINRSGTLVKMPLREANPSSIPLGCCLVCDSTHAGCGTSYS
;
A
#
# COMPACT_ATOMS: atom_id res chain seq x y z
N MET A 1 8.93 15.73 -18.77
CA MET A 1 9.32 14.53 -18.00
C MET A 1 8.59 14.71 -16.68
N SER A 2 7.60 13.88 -16.35
CA SER A 2 6.82 14.06 -15.12
C SER A 2 7.38 13.17 -14.03
N ASP A 3 7.59 13.74 -12.86
CA ASP A 3 8.01 13.04 -11.67
C ASP A 3 6.80 12.23 -11.17
N LEU A 4 6.87 10.90 -11.32
CA LEU A 4 5.79 9.99 -10.97
C LEU A 4 6.20 9.09 -9.81
N TYR A 5 5.24 8.85 -8.92
CA TYR A 5 5.34 7.92 -7.82
C TYR A 5 4.43 6.73 -8.06
N ALA A 6 4.97 5.53 -7.84
CA ALA A 6 4.20 4.33 -7.63
C ALA A 6 3.64 4.36 -6.21
N VAL A 7 2.33 4.14 -6.07
CA VAL A 7 1.66 4.09 -4.76
C VAL A 7 0.91 2.77 -4.68
N ASP A 8 1.13 2.02 -3.61
CA ASP A 8 0.30 0.88 -3.25
C ASP A 8 -0.24 1.10 -1.82
N LEU A 9 -1.55 0.97 -1.63
CA LEU A 9 -2.22 1.04 -0.33
C LEU A 9 -2.98 -0.25 -0.10
N ALA A 10 -2.89 -0.80 1.10
CA ALA A 10 -3.64 -1.96 1.54
C ALA A 10 -3.86 -1.89 3.05
N LEU A 11 -5.11 -1.66 3.48
CA LEU A 11 -5.46 -1.53 4.89
C LEU A 11 -6.95 -1.76 5.14
N ASP A 12 -7.26 -2.06 6.39
CA ASP A 12 -8.62 -2.12 6.89
C ASP A 12 -8.91 -0.91 7.78
N LEU A 13 -10.04 -0.26 7.55
CA LEU A 13 -10.58 0.83 8.36
C LEU A 13 -11.54 0.29 9.41
N SER A 14 -11.62 0.98 10.56
CA SER A 14 -12.58 0.67 11.61
C SER A 14 -14.03 0.64 11.07
N PRO A 15 -14.91 -0.26 11.55
CA PRO A 15 -16.33 -0.23 11.19
C PRO A 15 -17.04 1.04 11.70
N THR A 16 -16.46 1.73 12.68
CA THR A 16 -16.98 2.99 13.22
C THR A 16 -16.34 4.22 12.57
N VAL A 17 -15.67 4.04 11.42
CA VAL A 17 -15.11 5.16 10.66
C VAL A 17 -16.21 6.19 10.37
N PRO A 18 -15.97 7.50 10.57
CA PRO A 18 -16.98 8.51 10.30
C PRO A 18 -17.40 8.50 8.83
N GLU A 19 -18.69 8.69 8.55
CA GLU A 19 -19.19 8.72 7.17
C GLU A 19 -18.54 9.84 6.34
N ALA A 20 -18.16 10.95 6.97
CA ALA A 20 -17.43 12.03 6.30
C ALA A 20 -16.05 11.57 5.77
N VAL A 21 -15.38 10.68 6.50
CA VAL A 21 -14.10 10.07 6.07
C VAL A 21 -14.33 9.13 4.89
N LEU A 22 -15.37 8.28 4.96
CA LEU A 22 -15.72 7.40 3.85
C LEU A 22 -16.12 8.17 2.60
N ALA A 23 -16.92 9.23 2.73
CA ALA A 23 -17.32 10.09 1.62
C ALA A 23 -16.10 10.76 0.97
N HIS A 24 -15.16 11.25 1.79
CA HIS A 24 -13.93 11.84 1.28
C HIS A 24 -13.03 10.81 0.56
N LEU A 25 -12.90 9.60 1.12
CA LEU A 25 -12.18 8.50 0.47
C LEU A 25 -12.84 8.11 -0.86
N ARG A 26 -14.17 7.94 -0.90
CA ARG A 26 -14.92 7.63 -2.13
C ARG A 26 -14.69 8.68 -3.22
N ARG A 27 -14.64 9.97 -2.85
CA ARG A 27 -14.30 11.06 -3.78
C ARG A 27 -12.92 10.88 -4.44
N HIS A 28 -11.92 10.43 -3.69
CA HIS A 28 -10.61 10.11 -4.27
C HIS A 28 -10.63 8.84 -5.14
N MET A 29 -11.61 7.97 -5.00
CA MET A 29 -11.69 6.67 -5.68
C MET A 29 -12.54 6.66 -6.94
N GLU A 30 -13.61 7.44 -6.97
CA GLU A 30 -14.58 7.43 -8.08
C GLU A 30 -14.13 8.35 -9.22
N GLY A 31 -13.33 9.38 -8.90
CA GLY A 31 -13.06 10.49 -9.82
C GLY A 31 -14.35 11.19 -10.23
N ASP A 32 -14.27 12.33 -10.91
CA ASP A 32 -15.46 12.88 -11.59
C ASP A 32 -15.77 12.04 -12.84
N SER A 33 -16.10 10.76 -12.65
CA SER A 33 -16.69 9.91 -13.68
C SER A 33 -18.19 10.18 -13.75
N ALA A 34 -18.56 11.46 -13.92
CA ALA A 34 -19.89 11.86 -14.35
C ALA A 34 -19.75 12.49 -15.74
N ASP A 35 -19.75 11.64 -16.77
CA ASP A 35 -20.27 12.02 -18.09
C ASP A 35 -21.80 12.12 -18.00
N ASP A 36 -22.29 12.91 -17.06
CA ASP A 36 -23.67 13.34 -16.95
C ASP A 36 -23.58 14.86 -17.00
N GLY A 37 -23.66 15.42 -18.21
CA GLY A 37 -23.45 16.83 -18.53
C GLY A 37 -24.42 17.80 -17.82
N ASN A 38 -24.33 17.90 -16.50
CA ASN A 38 -25.07 18.84 -15.69
C ASN A 38 -24.41 19.07 -14.32
N GLY A 39 -23.70 20.19 -14.23
CA GLY A 39 -23.47 20.87 -12.96
C GLY A 39 -22.05 20.75 -12.44
N GLU A 40 -21.22 21.68 -12.88
CA GLU A 40 -19.99 22.10 -12.21
C GLU A 40 -20.22 22.24 -10.70
N ALA A 41 -19.87 21.20 -9.94
CA ALA A 41 -19.23 21.38 -8.66
C ALA A 41 -17.72 21.37 -8.90
N GLU A 42 -17.27 22.31 -9.72
CA GLU A 42 -15.86 22.58 -9.98
C GLU A 42 -15.25 23.08 -8.67
N TRP A 43 -14.68 22.16 -7.91
CA TRP A 43 -13.62 22.48 -6.97
C TRP A 43 -12.35 22.40 -7.80
N PRO A 44 -11.90 23.49 -8.45
CA PRO A 44 -10.81 23.44 -9.43
C PRO A 44 -9.50 22.88 -8.84
N ASP A 45 -9.41 22.81 -7.51
CA ASP A 45 -8.22 22.40 -6.76
C ASP A 45 -8.26 20.95 -6.24
N PHE A 46 -9.32 20.16 -6.52
CA PHE A 46 -9.39 18.77 -6.03
C PHE A 46 -8.97 17.76 -7.10
N VAL A 47 -7.90 17.01 -6.82
CA VAL A 47 -7.43 15.92 -7.69
C VAL A 47 -7.73 14.55 -7.04
N PRO A 48 -8.56 13.70 -7.67
CA PRO A 48 -8.77 12.33 -7.22
C PRO A 48 -7.46 11.53 -7.30
N LEU A 49 -7.03 10.92 -6.19
CA LEU A 49 -5.70 10.29 -6.09
C LEU A 49 -5.74 8.78 -6.35
N LEU A 50 -6.92 8.17 -6.19
CA LEU A 50 -7.13 6.73 -6.23
C LEU A 50 -8.16 6.34 -7.29
N ALA A 51 -8.39 7.21 -8.29
CA ALA A 51 -9.47 7.05 -9.27
C ALA A 51 -9.03 6.37 -10.57
N ASP A 52 -7.73 6.41 -10.90
CA ASP A 52 -7.28 5.86 -12.17
C ASP A 52 -7.43 4.33 -12.22
N ARG A 53 -7.85 3.85 -13.39
CA ARG A 53 -8.10 2.43 -13.69
C ARG A 53 -7.48 2.06 -15.02
N GLY A 54 -7.08 0.80 -15.16
CA GLY A 54 -6.54 0.27 -16.40
C GLY A 54 -5.03 0.07 -16.34
N PRO A 55 -4.35 -0.12 -17.49
CA PRO A 55 -2.93 -0.42 -17.52
C PRO A 55 -2.09 0.69 -16.90
N ALA A 56 -1.15 0.33 -16.03
CA ALA A 56 -0.17 1.27 -15.50
C ALA A 56 0.95 1.49 -16.53
N TRP A 57 1.28 2.75 -16.84
CA TRP A 57 2.14 3.08 -17.98
C TRP A 57 3.63 3.04 -17.64
N ARG A 58 3.98 3.34 -16.38
CA ARG A 58 5.35 3.38 -15.88
C ARG A 58 5.67 2.18 -15.02
N ILE A 59 4.83 1.88 -14.03
CA ILE A 59 5.12 0.88 -13.00
C ILE A 59 4.74 -0.54 -13.43
N GLY A 60 4.05 -0.68 -14.55
CA GLY A 60 3.53 -1.94 -15.07
C GLY A 60 2.39 -2.54 -14.23
N GLY A 61 1.62 -3.43 -14.83
CA GLY A 61 0.45 -4.03 -14.21
C GLY A 61 -0.80 -3.16 -14.38
N LEU A 62 -1.62 -3.05 -13.34
CA LEU A 62 -2.95 -2.45 -13.39
C LEU A 62 -3.13 -1.39 -12.28
N LEU A 63 -3.62 -0.22 -12.65
CA LEU A 63 -4.11 0.80 -11.73
C LEU A 63 -5.47 0.36 -11.19
N THR A 64 -5.60 0.38 -9.86
CA THR A 64 -6.79 -0.10 -9.16
C THR A 64 -7.09 0.76 -7.95
N GLY A 65 -8.36 0.79 -7.54
CA GLY A 65 -8.83 1.38 -6.30
C GLY A 65 -10.13 0.70 -5.95
N GLN A 66 -10.14 -0.04 -4.84
CA GLN A 66 -11.30 -0.79 -4.38
C GLN A 66 -11.50 -0.59 -2.88
N LEU A 67 -12.73 -0.31 -2.52
CA LEU A 67 -13.19 -0.16 -1.14
C LEU A 67 -14.37 -1.09 -0.97
N PHE A 68 -14.27 -2.00 -0.01
CA PHE A 68 -15.29 -3.02 0.22
C PHE A 68 -15.72 -3.00 1.68
N GLN A 69 -17.04 -3.02 1.91
CA GLN A 69 -17.59 -3.15 3.25
C GLN A 69 -17.68 -4.62 3.63
N THR A 70 -17.04 -5.00 4.73
CA THR A 70 -17.21 -6.32 5.33
C THR A 70 -18.15 -6.23 6.54
N ALA A 71 -18.33 -7.33 7.27
CA ALA A 71 -19.20 -7.35 8.45
C ALA A 71 -18.68 -6.48 9.61
N ASP A 72 -17.36 -6.30 9.72
CA ASP A 72 -16.71 -5.69 10.89
C ASP A 72 -15.60 -4.69 10.55
N HIS A 73 -15.42 -4.31 9.27
CA HIS A 73 -14.48 -3.29 8.82
C HIS A 73 -14.78 -2.84 7.37
N TRP A 74 -14.04 -1.83 6.92
CA TRP A 74 -13.93 -1.53 5.49
C TRP A 74 -12.54 -1.91 5.01
N SER A 75 -12.43 -2.60 3.88
CA SER A 75 -11.13 -2.98 3.32
C SER A 75 -10.83 -2.13 2.10
N LEU A 76 -9.66 -1.48 2.08
CA LEU A 76 -9.17 -0.63 1.01
C LEU A 76 -7.94 -1.28 0.37
N THR A 77 -7.94 -1.36 -0.96
CA THR A 77 -6.74 -1.64 -1.75
C THR A 77 -6.67 -0.67 -2.93
N ALA A 78 -5.52 -0.04 -3.12
CA ALA A 78 -5.29 0.83 -4.27
C ALA A 78 -3.87 0.69 -4.80
N ARG A 79 -3.72 0.82 -6.12
CA ARG A 79 -2.45 0.87 -6.84
C ARG A 79 -2.52 1.98 -7.87
N GLN A 80 -1.65 2.97 -7.77
CA GLN A 80 -1.76 4.22 -8.51
C GLN A 80 -0.40 4.72 -9.01
N GLU A 81 -0.44 5.52 -10.08
CA GLU A 81 0.67 6.35 -10.55
C GLU A 81 0.27 7.80 -10.26
N ILE A 82 0.96 8.47 -9.33
CA ILE A 82 0.64 9.85 -8.98
C ILE A 82 1.78 10.79 -9.33
N HIS A 83 1.43 12.01 -9.71
CA HIS A 83 2.42 13.07 -9.92
C HIS A 83 3.03 13.54 -8.59
N ALA A 84 4.29 13.96 -8.61
CA ALA A 84 4.99 14.46 -7.44
C ALA A 84 4.28 15.65 -6.78
N GLU A 85 3.61 16.52 -7.56
CA GLU A 85 2.81 17.62 -7.01
C GLU A 85 1.63 17.14 -6.13
N CYS A 86 1.12 15.93 -6.36
CA CYS A 86 0.01 15.33 -5.61
C CYS A 86 0.47 14.58 -4.35
N LEU A 87 1.78 14.45 -4.13
CA LEU A 87 2.32 13.69 -3.00
C LEU A 87 1.90 14.27 -1.63
N PRO A 88 1.87 15.59 -1.40
CA PRO A 88 1.36 16.16 -0.15
C PRO A 88 -0.10 15.76 0.14
N ASP A 89 -0.96 15.77 -0.88
CA ASP A 89 -2.36 15.39 -0.75
C ASP A 89 -2.52 13.89 -0.48
N LEU A 90 -1.70 13.05 -1.11
CA LEU A 90 -1.63 11.62 -0.78
C LEU A 90 -1.25 11.43 0.70
N VAL A 91 -0.27 12.17 1.19
CA VAL A 91 0.18 12.04 2.58
C VAL A 91 -0.94 12.43 3.53
N ALA A 92 -1.63 13.54 3.29
CA ALA A 92 -2.78 13.97 4.08
C ALA A 92 -3.92 12.93 4.07
N LEU A 93 -4.20 12.35 2.90
CA LEU A 93 -5.17 11.25 2.75
C LEU A 93 -4.74 10.04 3.60
N VAL A 94 -3.49 9.57 3.46
CA VAL A 94 -2.98 8.40 4.19
C VAL A 94 -2.90 8.64 5.69
N GLU A 95 -2.58 9.85 6.16
CA GLU A 95 -2.61 10.21 7.59
C GLU A 95 -4.02 10.06 8.17
N MET A 96 -5.02 10.59 7.46
CA MET A 96 -6.42 10.47 7.84
C MET A 96 -6.90 9.02 7.79
N LEU A 97 -6.45 8.23 6.82
CA LEU A 97 -6.72 6.79 6.76
C LEU A 97 -6.05 6.03 7.93
N ALA A 98 -4.78 6.30 8.24
CA ALA A 98 -4.05 5.67 9.34
C ALA A 98 -4.75 5.92 10.69
N PHE A 99 -5.21 7.15 10.92
CA PHE A 99 -5.96 7.51 12.13
C PHE A 99 -7.26 6.70 12.30
N ASN A 100 -7.92 6.35 11.19
CA ASN A 100 -9.16 5.58 11.19
C ASN A 100 -8.94 4.07 10.91
N ALA A 101 -7.69 3.63 10.81
CA ALA A 101 -7.36 2.26 10.45
C ALA A 101 -7.51 1.31 11.64
N LYS A 102 -8.00 0.10 11.35
CA LYS A 102 -7.93 -1.08 12.22
C LYS A 102 -6.58 -1.77 12.11
N THR A 103 -5.95 -1.70 10.94
CA THR A 103 -4.61 -2.28 10.68
C THR A 103 -3.52 -1.47 11.38
N ASP A 104 -2.77 -2.10 12.28
CA ASP A 104 -1.49 -1.58 12.79
C ASP A 104 -0.33 -2.20 12.00
N GLY A 105 0.75 -1.44 11.76
CA GLY A 105 1.87 -1.86 10.92
C GLY A 105 1.80 -1.30 9.50
N VAL A 106 2.32 -2.04 8.51
CA VAL A 106 2.42 -1.55 7.13
C VAL A 106 1.03 -1.46 6.50
N ILE A 107 0.68 -0.27 6.00
CA ILE A 107 -0.59 0.03 5.33
C ILE A 107 -0.41 0.42 3.85
N GLY A 108 0.83 0.50 3.38
CA GLY A 108 1.14 0.81 2.00
C GLY A 108 2.62 1.11 1.77
N GLN A 109 2.92 1.56 0.57
CA GLN A 109 4.24 1.98 0.14
C GLN A 109 4.16 3.05 -0.95
N VAL A 110 5.20 3.87 -1.03
CA VAL A 110 5.41 4.87 -2.07
C VAL A 110 6.81 4.71 -2.63
N ARG A 111 6.97 4.74 -3.95
CA ARG A 111 8.26 4.62 -4.63
C ARG A 111 8.35 5.64 -5.75
N PHE A 112 9.40 6.44 -5.78
CA PHE A 112 9.67 7.24 -6.97
C PHE A 112 9.94 6.31 -8.15
N TYR A 113 9.37 6.57 -9.32
CA TYR A 113 9.41 5.61 -10.43
C TYR A 113 10.84 5.17 -10.80
N GLU A 114 11.80 6.09 -10.74
CA GLU A 114 13.21 5.86 -11.07
C GLU A 114 14.00 5.18 -9.93
N ASP A 115 13.45 5.14 -8.72
CA ASP A 115 14.08 4.49 -7.56
C ASP A 115 13.69 3.02 -7.48
N GLU A 116 14.62 2.14 -7.11
CA GLU A 116 14.31 0.72 -6.92
C GLU A 116 13.64 0.43 -5.56
N ILE A 117 13.93 1.24 -4.55
CA ILE A 117 13.59 0.97 -3.16
C ILE A 117 12.41 1.85 -2.72
N PRO A 118 11.30 1.26 -2.24
CA PRO A 118 10.16 2.04 -1.76
C PRO A 118 10.36 2.56 -0.33
N GLU A 119 9.59 3.59 0.00
CA GLU A 119 9.30 4.01 1.35
C GLU A 119 8.01 3.35 1.84
N LEU A 120 8.06 2.69 3.00
CA LEU A 120 6.88 2.09 3.61
C LEU A 120 6.04 3.15 4.33
N LEU A 121 4.73 3.00 4.20
CA LEU A 121 3.73 3.73 4.96
C LEU A 121 3.26 2.83 6.11
N ILE A 122 3.55 3.22 7.34
CA ILE A 122 3.29 2.42 8.54
C ILE A 122 2.30 3.16 9.43
N ASN A 123 1.16 2.54 9.73
CA ASN A 123 0.32 2.98 10.83
C ASN A 123 0.93 2.52 12.16
N ARG A 124 1.18 3.46 13.07
CA ARG A 124 1.52 3.17 14.47
C ARG A 124 0.49 3.82 15.36
N SER A 125 -0.45 3.02 15.85
CA SER A 125 -1.50 3.48 16.77
C SER A 125 -2.25 4.73 16.26
N GLY A 126 -2.58 4.78 14.98
CA GLY A 126 -3.30 5.89 14.35
C GLY A 126 -2.40 7.02 13.83
N THR A 127 -1.08 6.88 13.92
CA THR A 127 -0.10 7.85 13.40
C THR A 127 0.64 7.27 12.20
N LEU A 128 0.65 7.99 11.08
CA LEU A 128 1.45 7.61 9.92
C LEU A 128 2.95 7.84 10.21
N VAL A 129 3.74 6.79 10.02
CA VAL A 129 5.20 6.84 10.01
C VAL A 129 5.67 6.36 8.66
N LYS A 130 6.51 7.18 8.01
CA LYS A 130 7.19 6.78 6.79
C LYS A 130 8.56 6.18 7.11
N MET A 131 8.88 5.06 6.48
CA MET A 131 10.12 4.34 6.73
C MET A 131 10.76 3.91 5.42
N PRO A 132 11.89 4.49 5.00
CA PRO A 132 12.58 4.06 3.81
C PRO A 132 13.08 2.63 4.01
N LEU A 133 12.78 1.75 3.05
CA LEU A 133 13.46 0.46 3.01
C LEU A 133 14.94 0.68 2.69
N ARG A 134 15.73 -0.31 3.08
CA ARG A 134 17.15 -0.39 2.74
C ARG A 134 17.41 -1.77 2.19
N GLU A 135 18.31 -1.84 1.23
CA GLU A 135 18.84 -3.12 0.80
C GLU A 135 19.39 -3.90 2.00
N ALA A 136 19.02 -5.16 2.08
CA ALA A 136 19.63 -6.06 3.04
C ALA A 136 21.11 -6.19 2.67
N ASN A 137 22.01 -5.69 3.52
CA ASN A 137 23.43 -5.85 3.27
C ASN A 137 23.79 -7.35 3.38
N PRO A 138 24.20 -8.02 2.29
CA PRO A 138 24.46 -9.47 2.32
C PRO A 138 25.60 -9.85 3.28
N SER A 139 26.44 -8.89 3.69
CA SER A 139 27.49 -9.09 4.69
C SER A 139 27.02 -9.06 6.15
N SER A 140 25.72 -8.82 6.40
CA SER A 140 25.10 -8.85 7.73
C SER A 140 24.41 -10.18 8.07
N ILE A 141 24.47 -11.17 7.18
CA ILE A 141 24.10 -12.56 7.50
C ILE A 141 25.23 -13.12 8.37
N PRO A 142 25.00 -13.47 9.66
CA PRO A 142 26.01 -14.19 10.40
C PRO A 142 26.27 -15.52 9.68
N LEU A 143 27.52 -15.76 9.28
CA LEU A 143 28.04 -17.01 8.71
C LEU A 143 27.94 -18.22 9.69
N GLY A 144 27.00 -18.21 10.64
CA GLY A 144 26.90 -19.13 11.77
C GLY A 144 25.64 -20.00 11.82
N CYS A 145 24.79 -19.99 10.80
CA CYS A 145 23.71 -20.99 10.66
C CYS A 145 24.04 -21.99 9.55
N CYS A 146 25.15 -22.71 9.72
CA CYS A 146 25.19 -24.07 9.21
C CYS A 146 24.08 -24.84 9.94
N LEU A 147 23.01 -25.20 9.23
CA LEU A 147 22.15 -26.30 9.63
C LEU A 147 23.06 -27.51 9.87
N VAL A 148 23.34 -27.79 11.14
CA VAL A 148 23.82 -29.11 11.55
C VAL A 148 22.62 -30.02 11.34
N CYS A 149 22.60 -30.73 10.21
CA CYS A 149 21.81 -31.95 10.06
C CYS A 149 22.38 -32.96 11.06
N ASP A 150 21.86 -32.96 12.28
CA ASP A 150 22.18 -33.94 13.31
C ASP A 150 21.66 -35.30 12.84
N SER A 151 22.55 -36.03 12.17
CA SER A 151 22.32 -37.36 11.62
C SER A 151 22.60 -38.37 12.73
N THR A 152 21.69 -38.48 13.70
CA THR A 152 21.83 -39.49 14.75
C THR A 152 20.49 -40.09 15.15
N HIS A 153 19.98 -41.05 14.35
CA HIS A 153 19.37 -42.24 14.95
C HIS A 153 19.70 -43.50 14.15
N ALA A 154 20.16 -44.48 14.92
CA ALA A 154 20.84 -45.68 14.52
C ALA A 154 19.88 -46.75 13.98
N GLY A 155 20.38 -47.51 13.01
CA GLY A 155 19.74 -48.71 12.47
C GLY A 155 20.78 -49.61 11.82
N CYS A 156 21.70 -50.12 12.65
CA CYS A 156 22.65 -51.17 12.27
C CYS A 156 21.89 -52.44 11.86
N GLY A 157 22.18 -52.97 10.68
CA GLY A 157 21.58 -54.19 10.15
C GLY A 157 22.41 -54.77 9.01
N THR A 158 23.58 -55.32 9.36
CA THR A 158 24.39 -56.16 8.47
C THR A 158 23.60 -57.43 8.14
N SER A 159 23.43 -57.76 6.88
CA SER A 159 23.05 -59.11 6.44
C SER A 159 23.71 -59.41 5.11
N TYR A 160 24.72 -60.27 5.17
CA TYR A 160 25.24 -61.02 4.04
C TYR A 160 24.18 -62.02 3.55
N SER A 161 23.86 -61.99 2.26
CA SER A 161 23.73 -63.15 1.34
C SER A 161 23.38 -62.64 -0.06
#